data_AF-A0A1V5X9U7-F1
#
_entry.id   AF-A0A1V5X9U7-F1
#
_cell.length_a   1.000
_cell.length_b   1.000
_cell.length_c   1.000
_cell.angle_alpha   90.00
_cell.angle_beta   90.00
_cell.angle_gamma   90.00
#
_symmetry.space_group_name_H-M   'P 1'
#
loop_
_entity.id
_entity.type
_entity.pdbx_description
1 polymer ?
#
loop_
_entity_poly.entity_id
_entity_poly.type
_entity_poly.pdbx_seq_one_letter_code
_entity_poly.pdbx_strand_id
1 'polypeptide(L)' 'MNVQIHFHGAIDRRGFEQDHIVTCPQGTTVEQVLELLAYPPLQLRAIVAVVKGRRVDRNEPLQDGDTLDLMVPAGGG' A
#
# COMPACT_ATOMS: atom_id res chain seq x y z
N MET A 1 5.64 13.70 -4.11
CA MET A 1 6.54 12.58 -3.83
C MET A 1 6.06 11.35 -4.58
N ASN A 2 6.99 10.54 -5.06
CA ASN A 2 6.73 9.29 -5.75
C ASN A 2 6.93 8.15 -4.78
N VAL A 3 5.90 7.32 -4.62
CA VAL A 3 5.95 6.09 -3.84
C VAL A 3 5.80 4.93 -4.81
N GLN A 4 6.74 3.98 -4.74
CA GLN A 4 6.64 2.75 -5.51
C GLN A 4 5.80 1.75 -4.72
N ILE A 5 4.84 1.12 -5.39
CA ILE A 5 3.90 0.19 -4.80
C ILE A 5 4.15 -1.18 -5.40
N HIS A 6 4.37 -2.17 -4.55
CA HIS A 6 4.55 -3.57 -4.96
C HIS A 6 3.38 -4.38 -4.42
N PHE A 7 2.63 -5.02 -5.32
CA PHE A 7 1.52 -5.87 -4.95
C PHE A 7 1.98 -7.32 -4.82
N HIS A 8 1.83 -7.90 -3.63
CA HIS A 8 2.21 -9.27 -3.33
C HIS A 8 1.00 -10.18 -3.09
N GLY A 9 1.12 -11.42 -3.54
CA GLY A 9 0.11 -12.46 -3.33
C GLY A 9 -1.21 -12.16 -4.04
N ALA A 10 -2.31 -12.56 -3.42
CA ALA A 10 -3.65 -12.50 -4.00
C ALA A 10 -4.39 -11.17 -3.71
N ILE A 11 -3.66 -10.07 -3.50
CA ILE A 11 -4.28 -8.75 -3.31
C ILE A 11 -4.98 -8.30 -4.61
N ASP A 12 -6.18 -7.74 -4.49
CA ASP A 12 -6.88 -7.13 -5.63
C ASP A 12 -6.09 -5.89 -6.06
N ARG A 13 -5.41 -5.96 -7.21
CA ARG A 13 -4.59 -4.86 -7.75
C ARG A 13 -5.41 -3.74 -8.37
N ARG A 14 -6.75 -3.80 -8.40
CA ARG A 14 -7.61 -2.74 -8.94
C ARG A 14 -7.30 -2.34 -10.39
N GLY A 15 -6.71 -3.25 -11.17
CA GLY A 15 -6.27 -3.02 -12.54
C GLY A 15 -4.87 -2.42 -12.70
N PHE A 16 -4.16 -2.15 -11.60
CA PHE A 16 -2.75 -1.74 -11.62
C PHE A 16 -1.82 -2.92 -11.94
N GLU A 17 -0.64 -2.58 -12.49
CA GLU A 17 0.46 -3.53 -12.67
C GLU A 17 1.01 -4.00 -11.32
N GLN A 18 1.83 -5.06 -11.34
CA GLN A 18 2.44 -5.59 -10.11
C GLN A 18 3.31 -4.55 -9.38
N ASP A 19 4.02 -3.73 -10.16
CA ASP A 19 4.78 -2.60 -9.68
C ASP A 19 4.13 -1.34 -10.23
N HIS A 20 3.76 -0.40 -9.35
CA HIS A 20 3.08 0.82 -9.75
C HIS A 20 3.67 2.02 -8.99
N ILE A 21 3.83 3.16 -9.66
CA ILE A 21 4.30 4.39 -9.01
C ILE A 21 3.12 5.34 -8.84
N VAL A 22 2.88 5.74 -7.59
CA VAL A 22 1.87 6.75 -7.25
C VAL A 22 2.56 8.05 -6.86
N THR A 23 2.14 9.14 -7.49
CA THR A 23 2.54 10.49 -7.11
C THR A 23 1.51 11.09 -6.15
N CYS A 24 1.96 11.48 -4.96
CA CYS A 24 1.12 12.06 -3.90
C CYS A 24 1.82 13.24 -3.20
N PRO A 25 1.10 14.09 -2.44
CA PRO A 25 1.71 15.16 -1.65
C PRO A 25 2.73 14.64 -0.62
N GLN A 26 3.67 15.49 -0.21
CA GLN A 26 4.63 15.11 0.84
C GLN A 26 3.93 14.87 2.17
N GLY A 27 4.33 13.81 2.88
CA GLY A 27 3.72 13.43 4.16
C GLY A 27 2.40 12.69 4.05
N THR A 28 2.01 12.28 2.84
CA THR A 28 0.85 11.38 2.62
C THR A 28 1.06 10.08 3.41
N THR A 29 0.01 9.61 4.09
CA THR A 29 0.06 8.36 4.87
C THR A 29 -0.22 7.14 4.00
N VAL A 30 0.10 5.96 4.52
CA VAL A 30 -0.25 4.68 3.89
C VAL A 30 -1.76 4.59 3.59
N GLU A 31 -2.61 5.01 4.52
CA GLU A 31 -4.07 5.01 4.33
C GLU A 31 -4.48 5.83 3.11
N GLN A 32 -3.98 7.06 3.02
CA GLN A 32 -4.30 7.98 1.93
C GLN A 32 -3.82 7.44 0.59
N VAL A 33 -2.66 6.78 0.53
CA VAL A 33 -2.20 6.10 -0.69
C VAL A 33 -3.16 4.96 -1.08
N LEU A 34 -3.62 4.16 -0.12
CA LEU A 34 -4.58 3.09 -0.41
C LEU A 34 -5.96 3.63 -0.86
N GLU A 35 -6.39 4.76 -0.31
CA GLU A 35 -7.59 5.47 -0.77
C GLU A 35 -7.44 5.99 -2.21
N LEU A 36 -6.27 6.52 -2.57
CA LEU A 36 -5.94 6.94 -3.95
C LEU A 36 -5.98 5.78 -4.93
N LEU A 37 -5.63 4.56 -4.49
CA LEU A 37 -5.77 3.32 -5.27
C LEU A 37 -7.22 2.79 -5.31
N ALA A 38 -8.17 3.55 -4.75
CA ALA A 38 -9.59 3.21 -4.66
C ALA A 38 -9.88 1.91 -3.89
N TYR A 39 -9.11 1.63 -2.83
CA TYR A 39 -9.48 0.59 -1.88
C TYR A 39 -10.57 1.08 -0.92
N PRO A 40 -11.69 0.34 -0.76
CA PRO A 40 -12.74 0.71 0.17
C PRO A 40 -12.28 0.53 1.63
N PRO A 41 -12.80 1.33 2.59
CA PRO A 41 -12.38 1.30 3.99
C PRO A 41 -12.43 -0.07 4.67
N LEU A 42 -13.37 -0.93 4.25
CA LEU A 42 -13.47 -2.30 4.76
C LEU A 42 -12.30 -3.18 4.32
N GLN A 43 -11.79 -3.02 3.09
CA GLN A 43 -10.65 -3.79 2.58
C GLN A 43 -9.33 -3.29 3.16
N LEU A 44 -9.20 -1.98 3.43
CA LEU A 44 -8.03 -1.42 4.11
C LEU A 44 -7.68 -2.20 5.38
N ARG A 45 -8.71 -2.66 6.11
CA ARG A 45 -8.58 -3.47 7.34
C ARG A 45 -7.78 -4.75 7.16
N ALA A 46 -7.88 -5.38 6.00
CA ALA A 46 -7.24 -6.65 5.68
C ALA A 46 -5.88 -6.49 4.99
N ILE A 47 -5.59 -5.31 4.42
CA ILE A 47 -4.32 -5.04 3.74
C ILE A 47 -3.24 -4.79 4.79
N VAL A 48 -2.13 -5.52 4.63
CA VAL A 48 -0.88 -5.31 5.35
C VAL A 48 0.04 -4.48 4.46
N ALA A 49 0.52 -3.38 5.02
CA ALA A 49 1.49 -2.49 4.41
C ALA A 49 2.87 -2.71 5.04
N VAL A 50 3.89 -2.85 4.19
CA VAL A 50 5.28 -2.98 4.59
C VAL A 50 6.10 -1.90 3.88
N VAL A 51 6.94 -1.20 4.63
CA VAL A 51 7.86 -0.18 4.11
C VAL A 51 9.25 -0.51 4.64
N LYS A 52 10.25 -0.60 3.76
CA LYS A 52 11.64 -0.95 4.14
C LYS A 52 11.72 -2.27 4.95
N GLY A 53 10.92 -3.26 4.57
CA GLY A 53 10.90 -4.58 5.22
C GLY A 53 10.22 -4.62 6.60
N ARG A 54 9.66 -3.52 7.10
CA ARG A 54 8.88 -3.50 8.35
C ARG A 54 7.40 -3.28 8.07
N ARG A 55 6.54 -4.01 8.79
CA ARG A 55 5.11 -3.69 8.82
C ARG A 55 4.91 -2.31 9.45
N VAL A 56 4.13 -1.45 8.80
CA VAL A 56 3.85 -0.08 9.26
C VAL A 56 2.38 0.10 9.58
N ASP A 57 2.08 1.11 10.40
CA ASP A 57 0.71 1.54 10.65
C ASP A 57 0.15 2.29 9.44
N ARG A 58 -1.18 2.37 9.34
CA ARG A 58 -1.85 3.10 8.26
C ARG A 58 -1.62 4.60 8.32
N ASN A 59 -1.39 5.13 9.51
CA ASN A 59 -1.08 6.53 9.73
C ASN A 59 0.42 6.85 9.56
N GLU A 60 1.26 5.86 9.26
CA GLU A 60 2.68 6.09 9.01
C GLU A 60 2.82 7.02 7.78
N PRO A 61 3.51 8.17 7.92
CA PRO A 61 3.78 9.05 6.81
C PRO A 61 4.85 8.42 5.89
N LEU A 62 4.60 8.47 4.58
CA LEU A 62 5.54 7.98 3.58
C LEU A 62 6.52 9.08 3.15
N GLN A 63 7.68 8.65 2.66
CA GLN A 63 8.72 9.53 2.12
C GLN A 63 8.88 9.34 0.61
N ASP A 64 9.48 10.35 -0.04
CA ASP A 64 9.79 10.28 -1.46
C ASP A 64 10.77 9.14 -1.76
N GLY A 65 10.44 8.30 -2.74
CA GLY A 65 11.22 7.12 -3.11
C GLY A 65 11.00 5.90 -2.22
N ASP A 66 10.09 5.93 -1.24
CA ASP A 66 9.75 4.75 -0.48
C ASP A 66 9.08 3.67 -1.36
N THR A 67 9.37 2.42 -1.02
CA THR A 67 8.66 1.25 -1.56
C THR A 67 7.64 0.78 -0.53
N LEU A 68 6.39 0.69 -0.96
CA LEU A 68 5.23 0.23 -0.21
C LEU A 68 4.81 -1.14 -0.75
N ASP A 69 5.13 -2.18 0.01
CA ASP A 69 4.70 -3.53 -0.27
C ASP A 69 3.31 -3.76 0.33
N LEU A 70 2.35 -4.12 -0.53
CA LEU A 70 0.96 -4.38 -0.16
C LEU A 70 0.65 -5.87 -0.32
N MET A 71 0.08 -6.46 0.74
CA MET A 71 -0.31 -7.86 0.73
C MET A 71 -1.56 -8.09 1.58
N VAL A 72 -2.32 -9.13 1.24
CA VAL A 72 -3.38 -9.66 2.12
C VAL A 72 -2.82 -10.92 2.77
N PRO A 73 -2.85 -11.06 4.11
CA PRO A 73 -2.36 -12.26 4.77
C PRO A 73 -3.17 -13.46 4.27
N ALA A 74 -2.47 -14.52 3.87
CA ALA A 74 -3.12 -15.78 3.52
C ALA A 74 -3.86 -16.30 4.76
N GLY A 75 -5.18 -16.51 4.64
CA GLY A 75 -5.95 -17.22 5.65
C GLY A 75 -5.43 -18.66 5.70
N GLY A 76 -4.67 -18.99 6.73
CA GLY A 76 -4.19 -20.35 6.97
C GLY A 76 -5.37 -21.28 7.22
N GLY A 77 -5.41 -22.39 6.50
CA GLY A 77 -6.13 -23.60 6.91
C GLY A 77 -5.37 -24.33 8.02
#